data_AF-A0A7V9R4C5-F1
#
_entry.id   AF-A0A7V9R4C5-F1
#
_cell.length_a   1.000
_cell.length_b   1.000
_cell.length_c   1.000
_cell.angle_alpha   90.00
_cell.angle_beta   90.00
_cell.angle_gamma   90.00
#
_symmetry.space_group_name_H-M   'P 1'
#
loop_
_entity.id
_entity.type
_entity.pdbx_description
1 polymer ?
#
loop_
_entity_poly.entity_id
_entity_poly.type
_entity_poly.pdbx_seq_one_letter_code
_entity_poly.pdbx_strand_id
1 'polypeptide(L)'
;MRDAIERFRIAHRVLATTRPTLNVSVLYASKGDAEKILRIPNDVKRKAEAVESAAPSILPTVTTCEFTFLGARELVQLAYAAPKTTYNLRCQDSMASERGGYISFVRLADFYRFISSEGQLIDHIFDSNVRDYQGDVEVNKAIRNTLNDSASTDDFWWLNNGVTIVATKVTGDLRNLIVDDPRIVNGLQTSMEINQYFKQTPDALSSDKRLTVIRTVESKNEMTRDRIIEATNSQTGMPPASLWATDPIHRDIERLFELSKYDLRYDRRKNFWRNKDTVFSKIVGITELAQSIIAIALQEPDMARARPARYFKKTDKGKDLYKEVFNKKRYPLLDIYANCALLRKKTERFLKAKETDRQHRNNLLFYVLMTASCLATNSPKPTNVRLGKLDVSKIDDALLGDALRIVRPIYTRLGATDKVAKGTELSRRLKRKLQRELPRAKNKAKAKAKSKGKVARKK
;
A
#
# COMPACT_ATOMS: atom_id res chain seq x y z
N MET A 1 18.92 14.12 -27.90
CA MET A 1 17.88 14.71 -28.79
C MET A 1 18.24 14.53 -30.26
N ARG A 2 19.47 14.88 -30.70
CA ARG A 2 19.92 14.68 -32.10
C ARG A 2 19.76 13.22 -32.59
N ASP A 3 20.17 12.24 -31.80
CA ASP A 3 20.04 10.81 -32.18
C ASP A 3 18.59 10.34 -32.35
N ALA A 4 17.65 10.92 -31.58
CA ALA A 4 16.23 10.56 -31.68
C ALA A 4 15.61 11.14 -32.96
N ILE A 5 16.02 12.36 -33.34
CA ILE A 5 15.59 13.01 -34.59
C ILE A 5 16.13 12.23 -35.79
N GLU A 6 17.39 11.80 -35.74
CA GLU A 6 17.99 11.03 -36.83
C GLU A 6 17.34 9.66 -37.00
N ARG A 7 17.10 8.93 -35.88
CA ARG A 7 16.33 7.68 -35.91
C ARG A 7 14.94 7.86 -36.48
N PHE A 8 14.24 8.94 -36.11
CA PHE A 8 12.93 9.26 -36.67
C PHE A 8 12.99 9.50 -38.19
N ARG A 9 13.96 10.30 -38.67
CA ARG A 9 14.11 10.58 -40.11
C ARG A 9 14.39 9.31 -40.92
N ILE A 10 15.25 8.44 -40.42
CA ILE A 10 15.56 7.16 -41.07
C ILE A 10 14.31 6.29 -41.12
N ALA A 11 13.62 6.10 -39.98
CA ALA A 11 12.41 5.29 -39.92
C ALA A 11 11.28 5.85 -40.81
N HIS A 12 11.07 7.17 -40.78
CA HIS A 12 10.07 7.84 -41.60
C HIS A 12 10.36 7.70 -43.10
N ARG A 13 11.63 7.84 -43.52
CA ARG A 13 12.04 7.65 -44.92
C ARG A 13 11.84 6.21 -45.39
N VAL A 14 12.20 5.22 -44.57
CA VAL A 14 12.03 3.79 -44.90
C VAL A 14 10.55 3.42 -45.02
N LEU A 15 9.71 3.97 -44.14
CA LEU A 15 8.28 3.67 -44.10
C LEU A 15 7.44 4.55 -45.03
N ALA A 16 8.01 5.59 -45.66
CA ALA A 16 7.27 6.55 -46.49
C ALA A 16 6.50 5.88 -47.64
N THR A 17 7.02 4.78 -48.18
CA THR A 17 6.38 4.01 -49.27
C THR A 17 5.08 3.32 -48.83
N THR A 18 4.90 3.04 -47.54
CA THR A 18 3.69 2.40 -47.00
C THR A 18 2.65 3.39 -46.47
N ARG A 19 2.83 4.70 -46.70
CA ARG A 19 1.94 5.79 -46.22
C ARG A 19 1.57 5.65 -44.73
N PRO A 20 2.55 5.73 -43.81
CA PRO A 20 2.32 5.48 -42.41
C PRO A 20 1.50 6.61 -41.78
N THR A 21 0.57 6.25 -40.89
CA THR A 21 -0.09 7.22 -40.01
C THR A 21 0.81 7.49 -38.81
N LEU A 22 1.04 8.77 -38.51
CA LEU A 22 1.87 9.17 -37.39
C LEU A 22 1.01 9.81 -36.30
N ASN A 23 1.09 9.24 -35.10
CA ASN A 23 0.49 9.80 -33.89
C ASN A 23 1.59 10.42 -33.04
N VAL A 24 1.48 11.70 -32.74
CA VAL A 24 2.47 12.46 -31.97
C VAL A 24 1.91 12.74 -30.57
N SER A 25 2.66 12.39 -29.54
CA SER A 25 2.31 12.72 -28.15
C SER A 25 3.41 13.57 -27.54
N VAL A 26 3.05 14.78 -27.08
CA VAL A 26 3.96 15.70 -26.42
C VAL A 26 3.67 15.72 -24.93
N LEU A 27 4.67 15.39 -24.11
CA LEU A 27 4.52 15.30 -22.66
C LEU A 27 5.22 16.49 -21.98
N TYR A 28 4.46 17.31 -21.24
CA TYR A 28 5.02 18.37 -20.40
C TYR A 28 4.99 17.96 -18.93
N ALA A 29 6.16 17.62 -18.39
CA ALA A 29 6.31 17.14 -17.03
C ALA A 29 6.71 18.25 -16.05
N SER A 30 6.06 18.34 -14.90
CA SER A 30 6.47 19.25 -13.82
C SER A 30 6.17 18.71 -12.42
N LYS A 31 6.83 19.27 -11.39
CA LYS A 31 6.55 18.96 -9.97
C LYS A 31 5.28 19.67 -9.44
N GLY A 32 4.60 20.46 -10.27
CA GLY A 32 3.36 21.16 -9.92
C GLY A 32 2.13 20.24 -10.01
N ASP A 33 0.99 20.76 -9.57
CA ASP A 33 -0.31 20.12 -9.78
C ASP A 33 -0.77 20.42 -11.22
N ALA A 34 -1.09 19.40 -12.01
CA ALA A 34 -1.51 19.57 -13.41
C ALA A 34 -2.72 20.51 -13.53
N GLU A 35 -3.70 20.40 -12.63
CA GLU A 35 -4.86 21.30 -12.61
C GLU A 35 -4.46 22.76 -12.35
N LYS A 36 -3.41 22.99 -11.56
CA LYS A 36 -2.91 24.34 -11.30
C LYS A 36 -2.15 24.88 -12.49
N ILE A 37 -1.39 24.05 -13.21
CA ILE A 37 -0.70 24.46 -14.44
C ILE A 37 -1.71 24.98 -15.46
N LEU A 38 -2.85 24.29 -15.60
CA LEU A 38 -3.94 24.69 -16.48
C LEU A 38 -4.69 25.96 -16.02
N ARG A 39 -4.55 26.36 -14.74
CA ARG A 39 -5.16 27.56 -14.15
C ARG A 39 -4.21 28.76 -14.07
N ILE A 40 -2.93 28.60 -14.40
CA ILE A 40 -2.00 29.74 -14.56
C ILE A 40 -2.44 30.52 -15.80
N PRO A 41 -2.44 31.87 -15.80
CA PRO A 41 -3.06 32.65 -16.87
C PRO A 41 -2.50 32.31 -18.27
N ASN A 42 -3.39 31.84 -19.14
CA ASN A 42 -3.43 31.80 -20.61
C ASN A 42 -2.21 31.37 -21.47
N ASP A 43 -0.96 31.39 -21.00
CA ASP A 43 0.18 31.24 -21.92
C ASP A 43 0.57 29.78 -22.20
N VAL A 44 0.54 28.92 -21.17
CA VAL A 44 1.03 27.54 -21.33
C VAL A 44 0.05 26.68 -22.10
N LYS A 45 -1.26 26.83 -21.83
CA LYS A 45 -2.31 26.10 -22.55
C LYS A 45 -2.38 26.51 -24.02
N ARG A 46 -2.34 27.82 -24.32
CA ARG A 46 -2.32 28.32 -25.70
C ARG A 46 -1.10 27.84 -26.48
N LYS A 47 0.07 27.76 -25.83
CA LYS A 47 1.28 27.20 -26.45
C LYS A 47 1.15 25.70 -26.74
N ALA A 48 0.50 24.94 -25.86
CA ALA A 48 0.19 23.53 -26.12
C ALA A 48 -0.75 23.38 -27.32
N GLU A 49 -1.86 24.12 -27.36
CA GLU A 49 -2.81 24.13 -28.48
C GLU A 49 -2.12 24.56 -29.80
N ALA A 50 -1.21 25.52 -29.76
CA ALA A 50 -0.43 25.93 -30.92
C ALA A 50 0.49 24.82 -31.44
N VAL A 51 1.10 24.02 -30.55
CA VAL A 51 1.93 22.86 -30.93
C VAL A 51 1.06 21.75 -31.54
N GLU A 52 -0.11 21.47 -30.95
CA GLU A 52 -1.06 20.50 -31.48
C GLU A 52 -1.52 20.88 -32.89
N SER A 53 -1.84 22.16 -33.12
CA SER A 53 -2.26 22.67 -34.43
C SER A 53 -1.13 22.74 -35.46
N ALA A 54 0.12 22.98 -35.02
CA ALA A 54 1.25 23.14 -35.95
C ALA A 54 1.79 21.79 -36.47
N ALA A 55 1.67 20.71 -35.69
CA ALA A 55 2.26 19.43 -36.06
C ALA A 55 1.73 18.85 -37.39
N PRO A 56 0.40 18.85 -37.68
CA PRO A 56 -0.12 18.43 -38.98
C PRO A 56 0.31 19.35 -40.13
N SER A 57 0.45 20.65 -39.87
CA SER A 57 0.91 21.63 -40.88
C SER A 57 2.37 21.46 -41.27
N ILE A 58 3.22 20.98 -40.35
CA ILE A 58 4.65 20.75 -40.58
C ILE A 58 4.88 19.39 -41.26
N LEU A 59 4.12 18.37 -40.88
CA LEU A 59 4.26 17.02 -41.42
C LEU A 59 2.89 16.39 -41.71
N PRO A 60 2.45 16.34 -42.98
CA PRO A 60 1.13 15.84 -43.37
C PRO A 60 0.83 14.38 -43.00
N THR A 61 1.85 13.58 -42.69
CA THR A 61 1.66 12.19 -42.21
C THR A 61 1.18 12.13 -40.75
N VAL A 62 1.22 13.25 -40.01
CA VAL A 62 0.70 13.34 -38.65
C VAL A 62 -0.82 13.35 -38.69
N THR A 63 -1.44 12.30 -38.14
CA THR A 63 -2.91 12.16 -38.07
C THR A 63 -3.45 12.72 -36.76
N THR A 64 -2.71 12.55 -35.66
CA THR A 64 -3.07 13.10 -34.35
C THR A 64 -1.84 13.69 -33.67
N CYS A 65 -2.02 14.82 -32.99
CA CYS A 65 -1.03 15.42 -32.10
C CYS A 65 -1.73 15.76 -30.77
N GLU A 66 -1.28 15.15 -29.68
CA GLU A 66 -1.85 15.34 -28.35
C GLU A 66 -0.79 15.87 -27.39
N PHE A 67 -1.12 16.94 -26.66
CA PHE A 67 -0.27 17.56 -25.66
C PHE A 67 -0.79 17.25 -24.25
N THR A 68 -0.04 16.45 -23.51
CA THR A 68 -0.43 16.01 -22.16
C THR A 68 0.42 16.68 -21.09
N PHE A 69 -0.25 17.29 -20.11
CA PHE A 69 0.39 17.82 -18.91
C PHE A 69 0.51 16.73 -17.84
N LEU A 70 1.75 16.44 -17.45
CA LEU A 70 2.07 15.51 -16.36
C LEU A 70 2.51 16.31 -15.14
N GLY A 71 1.62 16.44 -14.16
CA GLY A 71 1.96 17.00 -12.86
C GLY A 71 2.61 15.97 -11.94
N ALA A 72 2.86 16.36 -10.69
CA ALA A 72 3.51 15.49 -9.72
C ALA A 72 2.72 14.19 -9.46
N ARG A 73 1.38 14.23 -9.51
CA ARG A 73 0.55 13.03 -9.29
C ARG A 73 0.65 12.06 -10.47
N GLU A 74 0.57 12.58 -11.69
CA GLU A 74 0.63 11.81 -12.93
C GLU A 74 2.01 11.20 -13.10
N LEU A 75 3.08 11.94 -12.78
CA LEU A 75 4.45 11.43 -12.79
C LEU A 75 4.66 10.29 -11.80
N VAL A 76 4.12 10.42 -10.59
CA VAL A 76 4.12 9.33 -9.60
C VAL A 76 3.34 8.13 -10.14
N GLN A 77 2.16 8.33 -10.72
CA GLN A 77 1.38 7.24 -11.30
C GLN A 77 2.14 6.52 -12.42
N LEU A 78 2.78 7.25 -13.34
CA LEU A 78 3.57 6.68 -14.44
C LEU A 78 4.82 5.95 -13.96
N ALA A 79 5.57 6.53 -13.03
CA ALA A 79 6.79 5.92 -12.50
C ALA A 79 6.51 4.59 -11.78
N TYR A 80 5.31 4.42 -11.24
CA TYR A 80 4.88 3.20 -10.55
C TYR A 80 3.84 2.39 -11.33
N ALA A 81 3.53 2.76 -12.57
CA ALA A 81 2.69 1.94 -13.43
C ALA A 81 3.53 0.73 -13.85
N ALA A 82 3.08 -0.47 -13.52
CA ALA A 82 3.67 -1.66 -14.10
C ALA A 82 3.45 -1.58 -15.64
N PRO A 83 4.46 -1.92 -16.46
CA PRO A 83 4.25 -2.08 -17.89
C PRO A 83 3.07 -3.04 -18.11
N LYS A 84 2.23 -2.77 -19.11
CA LYS A 84 1.23 -3.76 -19.50
C LYS A 84 1.99 -5.00 -19.97
N THR A 85 1.79 -6.11 -19.27
CA THR A 85 2.45 -7.37 -19.55
C THR A 85 1.43 -8.35 -20.13
N THR A 86 1.84 -9.05 -21.18
CA THR A 86 1.04 -10.09 -21.84
C THR A 86 1.78 -11.40 -21.66
N TYR A 87 1.08 -12.41 -21.17
CA TYR A 87 1.63 -13.73 -20.89
C TYR A 87 0.86 -14.81 -21.63
N ASN A 88 1.56 -15.84 -22.09
CA ASN A 88 0.93 -17.02 -22.70
C ASN A 88 0.77 -18.11 -21.62
N LEU A 89 -0.48 -18.48 -21.33
CA LEU A 89 -0.83 -19.60 -20.48
C LEU A 89 -1.14 -20.82 -21.35
N ARG A 90 -0.21 -21.78 -21.36
CA ARG A 90 -0.37 -23.04 -22.08
C ARG A 90 -1.27 -24.00 -21.29
N CYS A 91 -2.42 -24.33 -21.85
CA CYS A 91 -3.42 -25.20 -21.25
C CYS A 91 -3.38 -26.59 -21.90
N GLN A 92 -3.54 -27.63 -21.08
CA GLN A 92 -3.84 -28.96 -21.60
C GLN A 92 -5.25 -29.00 -22.19
N ASP A 93 -6.19 -28.39 -21.48
CA ASP A 93 -7.56 -28.17 -21.90
C ASP A 93 -8.12 -26.90 -21.21
N SER A 94 -9.09 -26.24 -21.84
CA SER A 94 -9.83 -25.17 -21.19
C SER A 94 -11.24 -25.02 -21.73
N MET A 95 -12.11 -24.53 -20.87
CA MET A 95 -13.50 -24.23 -21.18
C MET A 95 -13.77 -22.74 -20.96
N ALA A 96 -14.34 -22.10 -21.98
CA ALA A 96 -14.80 -20.72 -21.88
C ALA A 96 -16.24 -20.66 -21.36
N SER A 97 -16.51 -19.65 -20.56
CA SER A 97 -17.84 -19.21 -20.15
C SER A 97 -18.29 -18.07 -21.05
N GLU A 98 -19.59 -18.00 -21.34
CA GLU A 98 -20.21 -16.93 -22.16
C GLU A 98 -19.90 -15.51 -21.68
N ARG A 99 -19.53 -15.33 -20.41
CA ARG A 99 -19.25 -14.03 -19.80
C ARG A 99 -17.75 -13.71 -19.67
N GLY A 100 -16.89 -14.34 -20.46
CA GLY A 100 -15.44 -14.05 -20.46
C GLY A 100 -14.67 -14.65 -19.29
N GLY A 101 -15.14 -15.79 -18.77
CA GLY A 101 -14.40 -16.60 -17.80
C GLY A 101 -13.84 -17.86 -18.46
N TYR A 102 -12.74 -18.38 -17.94
CA TYR A 102 -12.12 -19.62 -18.40
C TYR A 102 -11.82 -20.51 -17.20
N ILE A 103 -12.02 -21.82 -17.36
CA ILE A 103 -11.52 -22.84 -16.44
C ILE A 103 -10.59 -23.72 -17.25
N SER A 104 -9.32 -23.82 -16.83
CA SER A 104 -8.26 -24.47 -17.58
C SER A 104 -7.55 -25.52 -16.73
N PHE A 105 -7.26 -26.67 -17.32
CA PHE A 105 -6.30 -27.62 -16.78
C PHE A 105 -4.93 -27.27 -17.33
N VAL A 106 -3.98 -26.98 -16.45
CA VAL A 106 -2.63 -26.51 -16.80
C VAL A 106 -1.61 -27.41 -16.13
N ARG A 107 -0.59 -27.83 -16.87
CA ARG A 107 0.52 -28.61 -16.29
C ARG A 107 1.30 -27.76 -15.30
N LEU A 108 1.75 -28.36 -14.21
CA LEU A 108 2.51 -27.65 -13.19
C LEU A 108 3.74 -26.92 -13.77
N ALA A 109 4.44 -27.56 -14.73
CA ALA A 109 5.58 -26.96 -15.43
C ALA A 109 5.20 -25.73 -16.27
N ASP A 110 4.06 -25.77 -16.97
CA ASP A 110 3.58 -24.64 -17.77
C ASP A 110 3.09 -23.50 -16.88
N PHE A 111 2.44 -23.83 -15.75
CA PHE A 111 2.07 -22.83 -14.76
C PHE A 111 3.30 -22.18 -14.10
N TYR A 112 4.33 -22.96 -13.76
CA TYR A 112 5.60 -22.44 -13.26
C TYR A 112 6.24 -21.43 -14.23
N ARG A 113 6.28 -21.75 -15.53
CA ARG A 113 6.79 -20.83 -16.57
C ARG A 113 5.94 -19.57 -16.70
N PHE A 114 4.64 -19.65 -16.47
CA PHE A 114 3.74 -18.50 -16.53
C PHE A 114 3.96 -17.53 -15.36
N ILE A 115 4.23 -18.03 -14.16
CA ILE A 115 4.34 -17.20 -12.94
C ILE A 115 5.77 -16.77 -12.58
N SER A 116 6.78 -17.34 -13.23
CA SER A 116 8.19 -17.13 -12.89
C SER A 116 9.02 -16.60 -14.06
N SER A 117 10.02 -15.79 -13.74
CA SER A 117 11.05 -15.30 -14.66
C SER A 117 12.39 -15.50 -13.97
N GLU A 118 13.36 -16.14 -14.64
CA GLU A 118 14.67 -16.46 -14.06
C GLU A 118 14.56 -17.23 -12.73
N GLY A 119 13.53 -18.09 -12.64
CA GLY A 119 13.17 -18.83 -11.43
C GLY A 119 12.52 -17.99 -10.33
N GLN A 120 12.51 -16.66 -10.38
CA GLN A 120 11.81 -15.85 -9.37
C GLN A 120 10.36 -15.62 -9.74
N LEU A 121 9.47 -15.56 -8.75
CA LEU A 121 8.08 -15.17 -9.03
C LEU A 121 8.04 -13.75 -9.56
N ILE A 122 7.13 -13.53 -10.50
CA ILE A 122 6.90 -12.22 -11.08
C ILE A 122 6.04 -11.39 -10.11
N ASP A 123 6.69 -10.51 -9.34
CA ASP A 123 6.08 -9.74 -8.24
C ASP A 123 4.74 -9.06 -8.60
N HIS A 124 4.60 -8.52 -9.81
CA HIS A 124 3.39 -7.80 -10.20
C HIS A 124 2.16 -8.71 -10.40
N ILE A 125 2.35 -9.98 -10.79
CA ILE A 125 1.26 -10.95 -10.92
C ILE A 125 0.60 -11.18 -9.55
N PHE A 126 1.36 -11.05 -8.46
CA PHE A 126 0.89 -11.31 -7.10
C PHE A 126 0.51 -10.06 -6.31
N ASP A 127 0.58 -8.85 -6.89
CA ASP A 127 0.35 -7.59 -6.16
C ASP A 127 -1.10 -7.41 -5.65
N SER A 128 -2.06 -8.09 -6.28
CA SER A 128 -3.46 -8.10 -5.84
C SER A 128 -3.71 -8.99 -4.63
N ASN A 129 -2.75 -9.82 -4.22
CA ASN A 129 -2.87 -10.60 -2.99
C ASN A 129 -2.74 -9.69 -1.77
N VAL A 130 -3.66 -9.84 -0.82
CA VAL A 130 -3.71 -9.07 0.44
C VAL A 130 -2.82 -9.66 1.54
N ARG A 131 -2.26 -10.85 1.30
CA ARG A 131 -1.40 -11.61 2.22
C ARG A 131 -0.23 -12.17 1.43
N ASP A 132 0.96 -12.18 2.02
CA ASP A 132 2.13 -12.82 1.39
C ASP A 132 2.30 -14.28 1.84
N TYR A 133 3.33 -14.96 1.33
CA TYR A 133 3.70 -16.33 1.70
C TYR A 133 3.80 -16.52 3.22
N GLN A 134 3.19 -17.60 3.70
CA GLN A 134 3.02 -17.86 5.14
C GLN A 134 4.12 -18.70 5.77
N GLY A 135 5.04 -19.23 4.96
CA GLY A 135 6.07 -20.15 5.44
C GLY A 135 5.48 -21.52 5.78
N ASP A 136 5.94 -22.11 6.88
CA ASP A 136 5.70 -23.50 7.22
C ASP A 136 4.36 -23.74 7.94
N VAL A 137 3.26 -23.34 7.32
CA VAL A 137 1.89 -23.60 7.81
C VAL A 137 1.36 -24.94 7.30
N GLU A 138 0.38 -25.53 7.99
CA GLU A 138 -0.21 -26.84 7.67
C GLU A 138 -0.65 -26.96 6.21
N VAL A 139 -1.32 -25.93 5.67
CA VAL A 139 -1.73 -25.87 4.26
C VAL A 139 -0.53 -25.99 3.31
N ASN A 140 0.57 -25.31 3.61
CA ASN A 140 1.76 -25.33 2.77
C ASN A 140 2.49 -26.67 2.86
N LYS A 141 2.50 -27.29 4.05
CA LYS A 141 3.00 -28.66 4.25
C LYS A 141 2.22 -29.67 3.42
N ALA A 142 0.88 -29.58 3.43
CA ALA A 142 0.03 -30.46 2.63
C ALA A 142 0.32 -30.33 1.13
N ILE A 143 0.38 -29.08 0.61
CA ILE A 143 0.73 -28.82 -0.79
C ILE A 143 2.10 -29.40 -1.14
N ARG A 144 3.11 -29.15 -0.28
CA ARG A 144 4.48 -29.64 -0.49
C ARG A 144 4.56 -31.16 -0.47
N ASN A 145 3.83 -31.80 0.43
CA ASN A 145 3.75 -33.26 0.49
C ASN A 145 3.18 -33.82 -0.81
N THR A 146 2.09 -33.22 -1.34
CA THR A 146 1.55 -33.64 -2.65
C THR A 146 2.56 -33.43 -3.79
N LEU A 147 3.35 -32.35 -3.78
CA LEU A 147 4.36 -32.09 -4.81
C LEU A 147 5.51 -33.10 -4.77
N ASN A 148 5.95 -33.49 -3.57
CA ASN A 148 7.08 -34.38 -3.36
C ASN A 148 6.72 -35.87 -3.36
N ASP A 149 5.43 -36.21 -3.28
CA ASP A 149 4.98 -37.59 -3.36
C ASP A 149 5.01 -38.09 -4.81
N SER A 150 6.18 -38.55 -5.25
CA SER A 150 6.39 -39.13 -6.58
C SER A 150 5.82 -40.54 -6.74
N ALA A 151 5.36 -41.18 -5.66
CA ALA A 151 4.83 -42.53 -5.66
C ALA A 151 3.29 -42.56 -5.79
N SER A 152 2.62 -41.46 -5.44
CA SER A 152 1.18 -41.34 -5.57
C SER A 152 0.72 -41.35 -7.03
N THR A 153 -0.40 -42.03 -7.28
CA THR A 153 -1.13 -41.98 -8.55
C THR A 153 -2.09 -40.79 -8.63
N ASP A 154 -2.25 -40.06 -7.53
CA ASP A 154 -3.19 -38.94 -7.45
C ASP A 154 -2.67 -37.71 -8.19
N ASP A 155 -3.54 -37.07 -8.96
CA ASP A 155 -3.20 -35.83 -9.64
C ASP A 155 -3.21 -34.65 -8.66
N PHE A 156 -2.35 -33.66 -8.88
CA PHE A 156 -2.15 -32.54 -7.97
C PHE A 156 -3.44 -31.74 -7.73
N TRP A 157 -4.25 -31.55 -8.78
CA TRP A 157 -5.51 -30.80 -8.70
C TRP A 157 -6.61 -31.52 -7.89
N TRP A 158 -6.47 -32.82 -7.60
CA TRP A 158 -7.43 -33.54 -6.74
C TRP A 158 -7.29 -33.14 -5.28
N LEU A 159 -6.06 -32.82 -4.87
CA LEU A 159 -5.70 -32.59 -3.47
C LEU A 159 -5.49 -31.12 -3.14
N ASN A 160 -5.40 -30.25 -4.15
CA ASN A 160 -5.05 -28.85 -3.97
C ASN A 160 -6.06 -27.92 -4.64
N ASN A 161 -6.34 -26.82 -3.96
CA ASN A 161 -7.15 -25.75 -4.52
C ASN A 161 -6.42 -25.11 -5.71
N GLY A 162 -7.16 -24.92 -6.80
CA GLY A 162 -6.67 -24.25 -8.00
C GLY A 162 -6.33 -22.78 -7.79
N VAL A 163 -5.91 -22.13 -8.89
CA VAL A 163 -5.46 -20.73 -8.91
C VAL A 163 -6.53 -19.88 -9.59
N THR A 164 -6.81 -18.69 -9.06
CA THR A 164 -7.70 -17.72 -9.71
C THR A 164 -6.88 -16.55 -10.24
N ILE A 165 -6.97 -16.30 -11.53
CA ILE A 165 -6.33 -15.20 -12.25
C ILE A 165 -7.41 -14.22 -12.71
N VAL A 166 -7.20 -12.93 -12.46
CA VAL A 166 -8.00 -11.85 -13.04
C VAL A 166 -7.12 -11.13 -14.05
N ALA A 167 -7.64 -10.92 -15.25
CA ALA A 167 -6.92 -10.30 -16.35
C ALA A 167 -7.74 -9.17 -16.97
N THR A 168 -7.06 -8.22 -17.60
CA THR A 168 -7.73 -7.12 -18.32
C THR A 168 -8.36 -7.58 -19.63
N LYS A 169 -7.73 -8.58 -20.27
CA LYS A 169 -8.19 -9.21 -21.51
C LYS A 169 -7.64 -10.63 -21.58
N VAL A 170 -8.43 -11.56 -22.12
CA VAL A 170 -7.98 -12.90 -22.47
C VAL A 170 -8.31 -13.16 -23.94
N THR A 171 -7.30 -13.56 -24.72
CA THR A 171 -7.46 -13.95 -26.13
C THR A 171 -6.75 -15.28 -26.39
N GLY A 172 -6.71 -15.73 -27.64
CA GLY A 172 -6.07 -16.98 -28.02
C GLY A 172 -7.05 -18.14 -28.13
N ASP A 173 -6.52 -19.35 -28.19
CA ASP A 173 -7.31 -20.58 -28.31
C ASP A 173 -7.42 -21.29 -26.95
N LEU A 174 -8.27 -22.32 -26.86
CA LEU A 174 -8.51 -23.05 -25.61
C LEU A 174 -7.29 -23.86 -25.11
N ARG A 175 -6.21 -23.95 -25.87
CA ARG A 175 -4.94 -24.56 -25.47
C ARG A 175 -3.84 -23.52 -25.18
N ASN A 176 -4.00 -22.29 -25.63
CA ASN A 176 -3.02 -21.21 -25.48
C ASN A 176 -3.75 -19.89 -25.22
N LEU A 177 -3.98 -19.59 -23.93
CA LEU A 177 -4.63 -18.35 -23.53
C LEU A 177 -3.58 -17.24 -23.43
N ILE A 178 -3.78 -16.17 -24.19
CA ILE A 178 -3.00 -14.93 -24.11
C ILE A 178 -3.67 -14.02 -23.09
N VAL A 179 -2.99 -13.77 -21.97
CA VAL A 179 -3.53 -13.11 -20.79
C VAL A 179 -2.85 -11.76 -20.57
N ASP A 180 -3.63 -10.67 -20.64
CA ASP A 180 -3.14 -9.29 -20.47
C ASP A 180 -3.30 -8.79 -19.02
N ASP A 181 -2.23 -8.27 -18.43
CA ASP A 181 -2.13 -7.83 -17.01
C ASP A 181 -2.69 -8.90 -16.04
N PRO A 182 -2.17 -10.13 -16.04
CA PRO A 182 -2.64 -11.16 -15.14
C PRO A 182 -2.35 -10.81 -13.67
N ARG A 183 -3.36 -10.99 -12.82
CA ARG A 183 -3.25 -10.89 -11.37
C ARG A 183 -3.77 -12.15 -10.73
N ILE A 184 -2.92 -12.88 -10.02
CA ILE A 184 -3.33 -13.99 -9.17
C ILE A 184 -4.01 -13.40 -7.93
N VAL A 185 -5.30 -13.67 -7.77
CA VAL A 185 -6.13 -13.18 -6.65
C VAL A 185 -6.40 -14.27 -5.62
N ASN A 186 -6.10 -15.53 -5.96
CA ASN A 186 -6.10 -16.69 -5.07
C ASN A 186 -5.14 -17.76 -5.58
N GLY A 187 -4.54 -18.50 -4.64
CA GLY A 187 -3.54 -19.52 -4.94
C GLY A 187 -2.09 -19.06 -4.76
N LEU A 188 -1.84 -17.98 -3.99
CA LEU A 188 -0.47 -17.52 -3.70
C LEU A 188 0.38 -18.62 -3.04
N GLN A 189 -0.16 -19.33 -2.04
CA GLN A 189 0.58 -20.38 -1.36
C GLN A 189 0.89 -21.54 -2.32
N THR A 190 -0.10 -22.01 -3.09
CA THR A 190 0.06 -23.02 -4.14
C THR A 190 1.13 -22.61 -5.15
N SER A 191 1.08 -21.36 -5.63
CA SER A 191 2.05 -20.81 -6.59
C SER A 191 3.48 -20.77 -6.03
N MET A 192 3.63 -20.42 -4.75
CA MET A 192 4.91 -20.40 -4.06
C MET A 192 5.50 -21.79 -3.88
N GLU A 193 4.70 -22.77 -3.44
CA GLU A 193 5.18 -24.16 -3.27
C GLU A 193 5.53 -24.79 -4.63
N ILE A 194 4.75 -24.55 -5.69
CA ILE A 194 5.08 -25.00 -7.06
C ILE A 194 6.41 -24.39 -7.52
N ASN A 195 6.63 -23.09 -7.29
CA ASN A 195 7.91 -22.45 -7.61
C ASN A 195 9.07 -23.08 -6.84
N GLN A 196 8.94 -23.24 -5.52
CA GLN A 196 9.98 -23.84 -4.69
C GLN A 196 10.30 -25.29 -5.13
N TYR A 197 9.28 -26.07 -5.46
CA TYR A 197 9.43 -27.44 -5.95
C TYR A 197 10.28 -27.52 -7.22
N PHE A 198 9.96 -26.73 -8.26
CA PHE A 198 10.73 -26.75 -9.51
C PHE A 198 12.11 -26.11 -9.40
N LYS A 199 12.31 -25.18 -8.45
CA LYS A 199 13.67 -24.70 -8.11
C LYS A 199 14.54 -25.79 -7.51
N GLN A 200 13.95 -26.62 -6.64
CA GLN A 200 14.66 -27.72 -5.97
C GLN A 200 14.81 -28.94 -6.88
N THR A 201 13.90 -29.11 -7.84
CA THR A 201 13.84 -30.26 -8.75
C THR A 201 13.73 -29.82 -10.22
N PRO A 202 14.77 -29.20 -10.81
CA PRO A 202 14.70 -28.69 -12.18
C PRO A 202 14.39 -29.78 -13.22
N ASP A 203 14.89 -31.01 -13.01
CA ASP A 203 14.67 -32.15 -13.92
C ASP A 203 13.19 -32.55 -14.04
N ALA A 204 12.38 -32.24 -13.01
CA ALA A 204 10.94 -32.48 -13.02
C ALA A 204 10.20 -31.61 -14.05
N LEU A 205 10.78 -30.49 -14.51
CA LEU A 205 10.13 -29.59 -15.49
C LEU A 205 9.78 -30.29 -16.81
N SER A 206 10.52 -31.32 -17.19
CA SER A 206 10.27 -32.12 -18.40
C SER A 206 9.41 -33.36 -18.17
N SER A 207 9.44 -33.93 -16.97
CA SER A 207 8.81 -35.22 -16.67
C SER A 207 7.48 -35.11 -15.93
N ASP A 208 7.24 -34.02 -15.20
CA ASP A 208 6.00 -33.80 -14.44
C ASP A 208 4.81 -33.58 -15.39
N LYS A 209 3.80 -34.44 -15.26
CA LYS A 209 2.56 -34.40 -16.05
C LYS A 209 1.34 -33.97 -15.25
N ARG A 210 1.49 -33.71 -13.95
CA ARG A 210 0.40 -33.34 -13.04
C ARG A 210 -0.20 -32.00 -13.44
N LEU A 211 -1.46 -31.83 -13.12
CA LEU A 211 -2.28 -30.69 -13.51
C LEU A 211 -2.66 -29.85 -12.29
N THR A 212 -2.84 -28.55 -12.53
CA THR A 212 -3.54 -27.63 -11.64
C THR A 212 -4.71 -27.01 -12.39
N VAL A 213 -5.80 -26.75 -11.67
CA VAL A 213 -6.95 -26.01 -12.21
C VAL A 213 -6.66 -24.51 -12.10
N ILE A 214 -6.88 -23.78 -13.20
CA ILE A 214 -6.76 -22.33 -13.25
C ILE A 214 -8.08 -21.73 -13.72
N ARG A 215 -8.65 -20.87 -12.87
CA ARG A 215 -9.81 -20.05 -13.22
C ARG A 215 -9.33 -18.67 -13.65
N THR A 216 -9.49 -18.34 -14.92
CA THR A 216 -9.16 -17.02 -15.46
C THR A 216 -10.44 -16.20 -15.65
N VAL A 217 -10.49 -14.96 -15.17
CA VAL A 217 -11.64 -14.08 -15.33
C VAL A 217 -11.21 -12.80 -16.05
N GLU A 218 -11.78 -12.55 -17.22
CA GLU A 218 -11.62 -11.27 -17.91
C GLU A 218 -12.47 -10.20 -17.24
N SER A 219 -11.85 -9.06 -16.89
CA SER A 219 -12.59 -7.88 -16.47
C SER A 219 -11.86 -6.58 -16.78
N LYS A 220 -12.46 -5.77 -17.65
CA LYS A 220 -12.01 -4.41 -17.96
C LYS A 220 -12.40 -3.39 -16.89
N ASN A 221 -13.34 -3.74 -16.00
CA ASN A 221 -13.87 -2.84 -14.97
C ASN A 221 -13.14 -3.07 -13.64
N GLU A 222 -12.40 -2.07 -13.17
CA GLU A 222 -11.68 -2.10 -11.89
C GLU A 222 -12.59 -2.46 -10.70
N MET A 223 -13.81 -1.92 -10.63
CA MET A 223 -14.76 -2.21 -9.55
C MET A 223 -15.22 -3.68 -9.56
N THR A 224 -15.27 -4.32 -10.72
CA THR A 224 -15.58 -5.75 -10.82
C THR A 224 -14.38 -6.59 -10.39
N ARG A 225 -13.15 -6.19 -10.77
CA ARG A 225 -11.91 -6.84 -10.28
C ARG A 225 -11.83 -6.78 -8.76
N ASP A 226 -12.09 -5.63 -8.16
CA ASP A 226 -12.08 -5.45 -6.71
C ASP A 226 -13.11 -6.33 -6.00
N ARG A 227 -14.32 -6.46 -6.56
CA ARG A 227 -15.34 -7.38 -6.04
C ARG A 227 -14.93 -8.84 -6.14
N ILE A 228 -14.27 -9.24 -7.22
CA ILE A 228 -13.75 -10.61 -7.38
C ILE A 228 -12.66 -10.88 -6.34
N ILE A 229 -11.73 -9.93 -6.16
CA ILE A 229 -10.67 -10.00 -5.14
C ILE A 229 -11.29 -10.12 -3.75
N GLU A 230 -12.27 -9.27 -3.42
CA GLU A 230 -12.96 -9.32 -2.12
C GLU A 230 -13.68 -10.65 -1.90
N ALA A 231 -14.47 -11.09 -2.88
CA ALA A 231 -15.22 -12.35 -2.79
C ALA A 231 -14.31 -13.56 -2.60
N THR A 232 -13.23 -13.64 -3.39
CA THR A 232 -12.30 -14.77 -3.34
C THR A 232 -11.52 -14.80 -2.03
N ASN A 233 -11.12 -13.62 -1.50
CA ASN A 233 -10.43 -13.55 -0.22
C ASN A 233 -11.35 -13.78 0.99
N SER A 234 -12.63 -13.40 0.90
CA SER A 234 -13.61 -13.54 1.99
C SER A 234 -13.95 -14.99 2.35
N GLN A 235 -13.70 -15.93 1.43
CA GLN A 235 -13.88 -17.37 1.67
C GLN A 235 -12.81 -17.95 2.61
N THR A 236 -11.71 -17.22 2.85
CA THR A 236 -10.69 -17.58 3.83
C THR A 236 -10.83 -16.71 5.09
N GLY A 237 -10.68 -17.29 6.28
CA GLY A 237 -10.76 -16.58 7.57
C GLY A 237 -9.62 -15.58 7.76
N MET A 238 -9.68 -14.44 7.07
CA MET A 238 -8.62 -13.44 7.03
C MET A 238 -8.81 -12.37 8.12
N PRO A 239 -7.72 -11.84 8.71
CA PRO A 239 -7.81 -10.71 9.62
C PRO A 239 -8.50 -9.50 8.95
N PRO A 240 -9.42 -8.79 9.64
CA PRO A 240 -10.18 -7.68 9.03
C PRO A 240 -9.32 -6.60 8.39
N ALA A 241 -8.14 -6.31 8.94
CA ALA A 241 -7.22 -5.29 8.40
C ALA A 241 -6.65 -5.65 7.02
N SER A 242 -6.48 -6.94 6.72
CA SER A 242 -5.93 -7.40 5.44
C SER A 242 -6.89 -7.15 4.28
N LEU A 243 -8.20 -7.14 4.53
CA LEU A 243 -9.22 -6.80 3.52
C LEU A 243 -9.07 -5.37 3.00
N TRP A 244 -8.46 -4.47 3.78
CA TRP A 244 -8.23 -3.09 3.39
C TRP A 244 -6.90 -2.88 2.68
N ALA A 245 -6.02 -3.87 2.61
CA ALA A 245 -4.66 -3.74 2.06
C ALA A 245 -4.60 -3.33 0.58
N THR A 246 -5.72 -3.43 -0.16
CA THR A 246 -5.86 -2.96 -1.55
C THR A 246 -6.22 -1.48 -1.66
N ASP A 247 -6.60 -0.80 -0.57
CA ASP A 247 -6.92 0.63 -0.58
C ASP A 247 -5.73 1.44 -1.12
N PRO A 248 -5.94 2.33 -2.12
CA PRO A 248 -4.89 3.17 -2.68
C PRO A 248 -4.08 3.97 -1.66
N ILE A 249 -4.63 4.33 -0.50
CA ILE A 249 -3.89 5.04 0.55
C ILE A 249 -2.71 4.22 1.09
N HIS A 250 -2.83 2.89 1.13
CA HIS A 250 -1.78 2.03 1.65
C HIS A 250 -0.58 1.94 0.71
N ARG A 251 -0.81 2.01 -0.61
CA ARG A 251 0.28 2.13 -1.60
C ARG A 251 1.02 3.46 -1.44
N ASP A 252 0.30 4.55 -1.18
CA ASP A 252 0.95 5.85 -0.94
C ASP A 252 1.76 5.86 0.36
N ILE A 253 1.27 5.20 1.41
CA ILE A 253 2.00 5.04 2.69
C ILE A 253 3.24 4.15 2.50
N GLU A 254 3.12 3.06 1.73
CA GLU A 254 4.24 2.18 1.38
C GLU A 254 5.37 2.97 0.72
N ARG A 255 5.05 3.71 -0.34
CA ARG A 255 5.99 4.60 -1.04
C ARG A 255 6.59 5.66 -0.13
N LEU A 256 5.79 6.24 0.75
CA LEU A 256 6.26 7.22 1.73
C LEU A 256 7.31 6.61 2.65
N PHE A 257 7.09 5.39 3.15
CA PHE A 257 7.97 4.74 4.12
C PHE A 257 9.34 4.40 3.52
N GLU A 258 9.37 4.12 2.21
CA GLU A 258 10.60 3.83 1.48
C GLU A 258 11.55 5.03 1.33
N LEU A 259 11.07 6.26 1.54
CA LEU A 259 11.92 7.44 1.50
C LEU A 259 13.04 7.35 2.55
N SER A 260 14.26 7.71 2.13
CA SER A 260 15.48 7.62 2.95
C SER A 260 15.38 8.36 4.30
N LYS A 261 14.60 9.45 4.37
CA LYS A 261 14.36 10.20 5.61
C LYS A 261 13.61 9.41 6.70
N TYR A 262 12.92 8.32 6.33
CA TYR A 262 12.18 7.48 7.26
C TYR A 262 12.80 6.11 7.45
N ASP A 263 13.31 5.51 6.36
CA ASP A 263 13.96 4.19 6.40
C ASP A 263 13.09 3.11 7.09
N LEU A 264 11.80 3.13 6.77
CA LEU A 264 10.81 2.15 7.23
C LEU A 264 10.32 1.29 6.07
N ARG A 265 9.63 0.19 6.39
CA ARG A 265 8.98 -0.69 5.43
C ARG A 265 7.56 -0.97 5.86
N TYR A 266 6.59 -0.50 5.06
CA TYR A 266 5.18 -0.66 5.37
C TYR A 266 4.68 -2.02 4.88
N ASP A 267 4.33 -2.89 5.82
CA ASP A 267 3.86 -4.25 5.54
C ASP A 267 2.36 -4.24 5.20
N ARG A 268 2.05 -3.68 4.01
CA ARG A 268 0.70 -3.65 3.44
C ARG A 268 0.18 -5.08 3.27
N ARG A 269 1.02 -5.96 2.72
CA ARG A 269 0.78 -7.40 2.63
C ARG A 269 1.54 -8.07 3.76
N LYS A 270 0.83 -8.70 4.70
CA LYS A 270 1.46 -9.30 5.88
C LYS A 270 2.57 -10.27 5.48
N ASN A 271 3.75 -10.11 6.09
CA ASN A 271 5.01 -10.84 5.89
C ASN A 271 5.81 -10.46 4.63
N PHE A 272 5.35 -9.51 3.81
CA PHE A 272 6.03 -9.18 2.55
C PHE A 272 7.47 -8.73 2.75
N TRP A 273 7.70 -7.76 3.63
CA TRP A 273 9.05 -7.30 3.91
C TRP A 273 9.87 -8.31 4.71
N ARG A 274 9.20 -9.15 5.49
CA ARG A 274 9.86 -10.21 6.26
C ARG A 274 10.46 -11.29 5.35
N ASN A 275 9.78 -11.60 4.25
CA ASN A 275 10.23 -12.57 3.25
C ASN A 275 11.33 -12.00 2.33
N LYS A 276 11.57 -10.68 2.36
CA LYS A 276 12.67 -10.00 1.64
C LYS A 276 13.84 -9.63 2.57
N ASP A 277 14.07 -10.42 3.61
CA ASP A 277 15.16 -10.26 4.60
C ASP A 277 15.29 -8.85 5.22
N THR A 278 14.17 -8.12 5.32
CA THR A 278 14.17 -6.79 5.93
C THR A 278 14.29 -6.89 7.44
N VAL A 279 15.11 -6.01 8.04
CA VAL A 279 15.24 -5.89 9.49
C VAL A 279 13.88 -5.63 10.15
N PHE A 280 13.48 -6.52 11.05
CA PHE A 280 12.15 -6.49 11.69
C PHE A 280 11.80 -5.16 12.38
N SER A 281 12.80 -4.46 12.95
CA SER A 281 12.59 -3.17 13.61
C SER A 281 12.15 -2.05 12.65
N LYS A 282 12.36 -2.20 11.34
CA LYS A 282 11.93 -1.25 10.30
C LYS A 282 10.54 -1.57 9.73
N ILE A 283 10.03 -2.78 9.97
CA ILE A 283 8.75 -3.24 9.42
C ILE A 283 7.60 -2.69 10.27
N VAL A 284 6.57 -2.16 9.61
CA VAL A 284 5.36 -1.62 10.25
C VAL A 284 4.12 -2.16 9.55
N GLY A 285 3.30 -2.93 10.26
CA GLY A 285 2.06 -3.48 9.71
C GLY A 285 0.88 -2.50 9.71
N ILE A 286 -0.18 -2.80 8.94
CA ILE A 286 -1.40 -1.98 8.85
C ILE A 286 -2.01 -1.71 10.24
N THR A 287 -2.22 -2.76 11.04
CA THR A 287 -2.80 -2.62 12.40
C THR A 287 -1.87 -1.85 13.34
N GLU A 288 -0.55 -2.05 13.19
CA GLU A 288 0.45 -1.35 13.99
C GLU A 288 0.39 0.16 13.73
N LEU A 289 0.35 0.55 12.46
CA LEU A 289 0.21 1.94 12.03
C LEU A 289 -1.12 2.54 12.51
N ALA A 290 -2.23 1.80 12.34
CA ALA A 290 -3.54 2.25 12.79
C ALA A 290 -3.56 2.57 14.28
N GLN A 291 -3.01 1.69 15.12
CA GLN A 291 -2.89 1.94 16.56
C GLN A 291 -2.09 3.21 16.88
N SER A 292 -1.00 3.47 16.14
CA SER A 292 -0.20 4.68 16.31
C SER A 292 -1.02 5.93 15.99
N ILE A 293 -1.78 5.92 14.89
CA ILE A 293 -2.66 7.03 14.49
C ILE A 293 -3.81 7.22 15.50
N ILE A 294 -4.41 6.13 15.97
CA ILE A 294 -5.48 6.17 16.99
C ILE A 294 -4.95 6.80 18.28
N ALA A 295 -3.76 6.40 18.74
CA ALA A 295 -3.17 6.93 19.96
C ALA A 295 -2.73 8.40 19.82
N ILE A 296 -2.09 8.76 18.70
CA ILE A 296 -1.46 10.07 18.51
C ILE A 296 -2.44 11.11 17.94
N ALA A 297 -3.05 10.83 16.79
CA ALA A 297 -3.87 11.78 16.07
C ALA A 297 -5.31 11.84 16.60
N LEU A 298 -5.92 10.69 16.90
CA LEU A 298 -7.28 10.64 17.49
C LEU A 298 -7.27 10.90 19.00
N GLN A 299 -6.09 10.75 19.63
CA GLN A 299 -5.93 10.80 21.08
C GLN A 299 -6.78 9.74 21.80
N GLU A 300 -6.87 8.52 21.27
CA GLU A 300 -7.66 7.43 21.85
C GLU A 300 -6.76 6.25 22.25
N PRO A 301 -5.79 6.43 23.16
CA PRO A 301 -4.82 5.39 23.52
C PRO A 301 -5.47 4.13 24.11
N ASP A 302 -6.59 4.28 24.81
CA ASP A 302 -7.41 3.19 25.33
C ASP A 302 -7.99 2.32 24.20
N MET A 303 -8.47 2.94 23.12
CA MET A 303 -8.99 2.23 21.95
C MET A 303 -7.88 1.54 21.16
N ALA A 304 -6.73 2.21 20.98
CA ALA A 304 -5.54 1.62 20.37
C ALA A 304 -5.08 0.36 21.12
N ARG A 305 -5.17 0.37 22.46
CA ARG A 305 -4.82 -0.76 23.33
C ARG A 305 -5.84 -1.89 23.32
N ALA A 306 -7.11 -1.56 23.38
CA ALA A 306 -8.17 -2.53 23.65
C ALA A 306 -8.75 -3.16 22.39
N ARG A 307 -9.03 -2.35 21.36
CA ARG A 307 -9.91 -2.76 20.25
C ARG A 307 -9.51 -2.13 18.91
N PRO A 308 -8.24 -2.23 18.46
CA PRO A 308 -7.81 -1.64 17.19
C PRO A 308 -8.54 -2.23 15.97
N ALA A 309 -8.96 -3.50 16.04
CA ALA A 309 -9.71 -4.17 14.98
C ALA A 309 -11.06 -3.51 14.66
N ARG A 310 -11.64 -2.72 15.57
CA ARG A 310 -12.91 -1.99 15.33
C ARG A 310 -12.80 -0.98 14.19
N TYR A 311 -11.61 -0.40 13.97
CA TYR A 311 -11.38 0.58 12.91
C TYR A 311 -11.27 -0.06 11.51
N PHE A 312 -11.35 -1.39 11.40
CA PHE A 312 -11.35 -2.10 10.13
C PHE A 312 -12.71 -2.76 9.81
N LYS A 313 -13.75 -2.42 10.57
CA LYS A 313 -15.13 -2.84 10.27
C LYS A 313 -15.78 -1.79 9.36
N LYS A 314 -16.49 -2.23 8.29
CA LYS A 314 -17.13 -1.35 7.29
C LYS A 314 -18.03 -0.28 7.94
N THR A 315 -18.76 -0.64 9.00
CA THR A 315 -19.53 0.30 9.82
C THR A 315 -19.50 -0.13 11.28
N ASP A 316 -19.28 0.83 12.18
CA ASP A 316 -19.52 0.66 13.62
C ASP A 316 -20.44 1.81 14.06
N LYS A 317 -21.68 1.47 14.45
CA LYS A 317 -22.71 2.45 14.85
C LYS A 317 -22.96 3.57 13.82
N GLY A 318 -23.02 3.21 12.52
CA GLY A 318 -23.27 4.17 11.44
C GLY A 318 -22.09 5.09 11.10
N LYS A 319 -20.92 4.89 11.73
CA LYS A 319 -19.70 5.64 11.42
C LYS A 319 -18.66 4.75 10.76
N ASP A 320 -18.03 5.29 9.72
CA ASP A 320 -16.85 4.71 9.08
C ASP A 320 -15.61 5.07 9.89
N LEU A 321 -15.25 4.19 10.84
CA LEU A 321 -14.07 4.38 11.70
C LEU A 321 -12.76 4.21 10.92
N TYR A 322 -12.76 3.45 9.84
CA TYR A 322 -11.59 3.27 9.00
C TYR A 322 -11.13 4.62 8.42
N LYS A 323 -12.07 5.42 7.91
CA LYS A 323 -11.79 6.77 7.40
C LYS A 323 -11.33 7.79 8.46
N GLU A 324 -11.47 7.50 9.75
CA GLU A 324 -10.86 8.32 10.80
C GLU A 324 -9.35 8.09 10.90
N VAL A 325 -8.86 6.92 10.49
CA VAL A 325 -7.45 6.53 10.54
C VAL A 325 -6.78 6.69 9.19
N PHE A 326 -7.43 6.23 8.11
CA PHE A 326 -6.89 6.23 6.76
C PHE A 326 -7.74 7.09 5.83
N ASN A 327 -7.36 8.36 5.67
CA ASN A 327 -8.08 9.29 4.79
C ASN A 327 -7.20 10.47 4.37
N LYS A 328 -6.97 10.61 3.05
CA LYS A 328 -6.12 11.69 2.49
C LYS A 328 -6.68 13.09 2.71
N LYS A 329 -8.02 13.26 2.76
CA LYS A 329 -8.65 14.56 3.06
C LYS A 329 -8.45 14.97 4.52
N ARG A 330 -8.52 13.99 5.43
CA ARG A 330 -8.28 14.23 6.87
C ARG A 330 -6.81 14.45 7.19
N TYR A 331 -5.92 13.74 6.49
CA TYR A 331 -4.48 13.75 6.67
C TYR A 331 -3.79 14.22 5.38
N PRO A 332 -3.83 15.54 5.08
CA PRO A 332 -3.29 16.06 3.82
C PRO A 332 -1.76 15.98 3.74
N LEU A 333 -1.07 15.90 4.88
CA LEU A 333 0.36 15.59 4.96
C LEU A 333 0.52 14.12 5.33
N LEU A 334 0.80 13.27 4.34
CA LEU A 334 0.95 11.83 4.55
C LEU A 334 2.12 11.48 5.49
N ASP A 335 3.10 12.38 5.63
CA ASP A 335 4.20 12.32 6.61
C ASP A 335 3.71 11.97 8.03
N ILE A 336 2.46 12.29 8.39
CA ILE A 336 1.88 11.89 9.68
C ILE A 336 1.94 10.37 9.92
N TYR A 337 1.74 9.54 8.90
CA TYR A 337 1.78 8.09 9.02
C TYR A 337 3.19 7.61 9.38
N ALA A 338 4.20 8.11 8.68
CA ALA A 338 5.60 7.79 8.95
C ALA A 338 6.05 8.33 10.32
N ASN A 339 5.67 9.57 10.66
CA ASN A 339 6.01 10.17 11.95
C ASN A 339 5.41 9.39 13.12
N CYS A 340 4.15 8.95 13.00
CA CYS A 340 3.50 8.14 14.04
C CYS A 340 4.17 6.77 14.19
N ALA A 341 4.55 6.13 13.08
CA ALA A 341 5.27 4.86 13.10
C ALA A 341 6.67 4.98 13.72
N LEU A 342 7.45 5.98 13.32
CA LEU A 342 8.78 6.25 13.89
C LEU A 342 8.71 6.53 15.38
N LEU A 343 7.75 7.37 15.82
CA LEU A 343 7.58 7.68 17.23
C LEU A 343 7.19 6.42 18.03
N ARG A 344 6.38 5.53 17.44
CA ARG A 344 6.09 4.21 18.02
C ARG A 344 7.35 3.38 18.20
N LYS A 345 8.17 3.18 17.16
CA LYS A 345 9.41 2.40 17.27
C LYS A 345 10.37 2.98 18.31
N LYS A 346 10.52 4.31 18.36
CA LYS A 346 11.31 4.99 19.41
C LYS A 346 10.76 4.70 20.81
N THR A 347 9.45 4.87 21.01
CA THR A 347 8.80 4.62 22.30
C THR A 347 8.87 3.16 22.73
N GLU A 348 8.73 2.21 21.81
CA GLU A 348 8.86 0.77 22.11
C GLU A 348 10.27 0.43 22.60
N ARG A 349 11.31 0.95 21.92
CA ARG A 349 12.71 0.80 22.35
C ARG A 349 12.95 1.43 23.72
N PHE A 350 12.48 2.65 23.93
CA PHE A 350 12.59 3.36 25.21
C PHE A 350 11.92 2.58 26.35
N LEU A 351 10.67 2.14 26.17
CA LEU A 351 9.94 1.37 27.18
C LEU A 351 10.58 0.01 27.42
N LYS A 352 11.16 -0.64 26.41
CA LYS A 352 11.94 -1.87 26.61
C LYS A 352 13.13 -1.66 27.55
N ALA A 353 13.77 -0.49 27.51
CA ALA A 353 14.88 -0.14 28.38
C ALA A 353 14.47 0.33 29.79
N LYS A 354 13.30 1.00 29.92
CA LYS A 354 12.87 1.61 31.19
C LYS A 354 11.84 0.81 31.99
N GLU A 355 11.15 -0.12 31.35
CA GLU A 355 10.07 -0.89 31.96
C GLU A 355 10.34 -2.39 31.79
N THR A 356 10.71 -3.07 32.87
CA THR A 356 11.09 -4.49 32.86
C THR A 356 9.90 -5.42 32.63
N ASP A 357 8.72 -5.04 33.12
CA ASP A 357 7.49 -5.81 32.97
C ASP A 357 6.86 -5.66 31.57
N ARG A 358 6.63 -6.79 30.89
CA ARG A 358 6.07 -6.82 29.53
C ARG A 358 4.63 -6.32 29.47
N GLN A 359 3.82 -6.61 30.46
CA GLN A 359 2.43 -6.20 30.51
C GLN A 359 2.32 -4.68 30.69
N HIS A 360 3.12 -4.09 31.57
CA HIS A 360 3.20 -2.65 31.76
C HIS A 360 3.71 -1.95 30.50
N ARG A 361 4.74 -2.47 29.81
CA ARG A 361 5.18 -1.94 28.51
C ARG A 361 4.03 -1.85 27.51
N ASN A 362 3.30 -2.95 27.34
CA ASN A 362 2.17 -3.02 26.41
C ASN A 362 1.03 -2.06 26.80
N ASN A 363 0.80 -1.88 28.09
CA ASN A 363 -0.27 -1.03 28.62
C ASN A 363 0.07 0.45 28.54
N LEU A 364 1.34 0.83 28.72
CA LEU A 364 1.78 2.22 28.73
C LEU A 364 2.07 2.78 27.34
N LEU A 365 2.47 1.94 26.38
CA LEU A 365 2.91 2.34 25.04
C LEU A 365 2.04 3.43 24.40
N PHE A 366 0.73 3.19 24.27
CA PHE A 366 -0.17 4.11 23.58
C PHE A 366 -0.38 5.43 24.33
N TYR A 367 -0.31 5.41 25.66
CA TYR A 367 -0.44 6.60 26.49
C TYR A 367 0.85 7.45 26.47
N VAL A 368 2.01 6.80 26.45
CA VAL A 368 3.30 7.47 26.28
C VAL A 368 3.39 8.06 24.88
N LEU A 369 2.96 7.34 23.83
CA LEU A 369 2.87 7.87 22.47
C LEU A 369 2.04 9.15 22.37
N MET A 370 0.82 9.11 22.91
CA MET A 370 -0.08 10.26 22.93
C MET A 370 0.59 11.44 23.66
N THR A 371 1.12 11.20 24.86
CA THR A 371 1.74 12.24 25.68
C THR A 371 2.98 12.84 25.03
N ALA A 372 3.89 12.00 24.52
CA ALA A 372 5.11 12.45 23.85
C ALA A 372 4.81 13.33 22.64
N SER A 373 3.80 12.98 21.84
CA SER A 373 3.36 13.82 20.72
C SER A 373 2.79 15.18 21.17
N CYS A 374 2.13 15.23 22.32
CA CYS A 374 1.62 16.46 22.90
C CYS A 374 2.75 17.36 23.42
N LEU A 375 3.75 16.77 24.10
CA LEU A 375 4.94 17.48 24.57
C LEU A 375 5.75 18.03 23.39
N ALA A 376 6.07 17.18 22.41
CA ALA A 376 6.87 17.55 21.24
C ALA A 376 6.24 18.66 20.38
N THR A 377 4.90 18.74 20.34
CA THR A 377 4.18 19.80 19.60
C THR A 377 3.74 20.97 20.49
N ASN A 378 4.08 20.93 21.77
CA ASN A 378 3.65 21.85 22.82
C ASN A 378 2.14 22.15 22.74
N SER A 379 1.33 21.08 22.68
CA SER A 379 -0.12 21.18 22.52
C SER A 379 -0.85 20.00 23.16
N PRO A 380 -1.90 20.23 23.96
CA PRO A 380 -2.67 19.13 24.54
C PRO A 380 -3.53 18.38 23.52
N LYS A 381 -3.72 18.94 22.32
CA LYS A 381 -4.41 18.31 21.18
C LYS A 381 -3.77 18.79 19.87
N PRO A 382 -2.70 18.12 19.42
CA PRO A 382 -1.99 18.50 18.21
C PRO A 382 -2.91 18.40 16.98
N THR A 383 -2.76 19.31 16.01
CA THR A 383 -3.48 19.20 14.74
C THR A 383 -2.78 18.22 13.80
N ASN A 384 -3.52 17.59 12.88
CA ASN A 384 -2.95 16.67 11.89
C ASN A 384 -1.80 17.29 11.09
N VAL A 385 -1.90 18.59 10.76
CA VAL A 385 -0.83 19.33 10.07
C VAL A 385 0.42 19.47 10.94
N ARG A 386 0.27 19.73 12.25
CA ARG A 386 1.43 19.78 13.17
C ARG A 386 2.09 18.42 13.31
N LEU A 387 1.30 17.35 13.39
CA LEU A 387 1.81 15.98 13.48
C LEU A 387 2.49 15.54 12.17
N GLY A 388 1.98 15.95 11.01
CA GLY A 388 2.64 15.71 9.72
C GLY A 388 3.98 16.44 9.57
N LYS A 389 4.14 17.61 10.19
CA LYS A 389 5.41 18.36 10.21
C LYS A 389 6.33 18.01 11.39
N LEU A 390 5.96 17.01 12.19
CA LEU A 390 6.71 16.63 13.37
C LEU A 390 8.06 16.04 12.96
N ASP A 391 9.14 16.64 13.46
CA ASP A 391 10.48 16.09 13.30
C ASP A 391 10.75 15.08 14.42
N VAL A 392 10.51 13.81 14.14
CA VAL A 392 10.65 12.72 15.12
C VAL A 392 12.11 12.52 15.51
N SER A 393 13.09 12.95 14.72
CA SER A 393 14.51 12.82 15.04
C SER A 393 14.86 13.55 16.35
N LYS A 394 14.22 14.70 16.59
CA LYS A 394 14.39 15.56 17.77
C LYS A 394 13.69 15.07 19.03
N ILE A 395 12.90 14.00 18.95
CA ILE A 395 12.29 13.36 20.12
C ILE A 395 13.30 12.37 20.68
N ASP A 396 13.94 12.74 21.79
CA ASP A 396 14.93 11.95 22.51
C ASP A 396 14.32 11.16 23.68
N ASP A 397 15.16 10.37 24.34
CA ASP A 397 14.77 9.57 25.50
C ASP A 397 14.39 10.43 26.71
N ALA A 398 14.86 11.68 26.79
CA ALA A 398 14.49 12.62 27.85
C ALA A 398 13.01 13.02 27.73
N LEU A 399 12.56 13.41 26.53
CA LEU A 399 11.15 13.73 26.27
C LEU A 399 10.25 12.51 26.47
N LEU A 400 10.69 11.31 26.05
CA LEU A 400 9.96 10.07 26.32
C LEU A 400 9.91 9.74 27.83
N GLY A 401 10.98 10.04 28.57
CA GLY A 401 11.03 9.97 30.02
C GLY A 401 10.05 10.92 30.70
N ASP A 402 9.93 12.15 30.22
CA ASP A 402 8.95 13.11 30.71
C ASP A 402 7.51 12.62 30.45
N ALA A 403 7.26 12.09 29.25
CA ALA A 403 5.97 11.50 28.92
C ALA A 403 5.65 10.31 29.85
N LEU A 404 6.60 9.42 30.11
CA LEU A 404 6.42 8.30 31.04
C LEU A 404 6.17 8.79 32.47
N ARG A 405 6.88 9.81 32.94
CA ARG A 405 6.71 10.40 34.28
C ARG A 405 5.33 11.01 34.49
N ILE A 406 4.71 11.52 33.43
CA ILE A 406 3.32 12.01 33.47
C ILE A 406 2.33 10.83 33.54
N VAL A 407 2.54 9.79 32.73
CA VAL A 407 1.60 8.67 32.54
C VAL A 407 1.64 7.66 33.69
N ARG A 408 2.84 7.19 34.06
CA ARG A 408 3.06 6.07 34.99
C ARG A 408 2.38 6.26 36.36
N PRO A 409 2.42 7.44 37.00
CA PRO A 409 1.75 7.64 38.29
C PRO A 409 0.23 7.54 38.20
N ILE A 410 -0.37 8.02 37.11
CA ILE A 410 -1.83 7.92 36.91
C ILE A 410 -2.23 6.47 36.69
N TYR A 411 -1.47 5.74 35.88
CA TYR A 411 -1.68 4.31 35.64
C TYR A 411 -1.56 3.49 36.94
N THR A 412 -0.54 3.77 37.75
CA THR A 412 -0.30 3.07 39.02
C THR A 412 -1.41 3.33 40.03
N ARG A 413 -1.85 4.59 40.18
CA ARG A 413 -2.95 4.96 41.09
C ARG A 413 -4.29 4.33 40.71
N LEU A 414 -4.50 4.03 39.43
CA LEU A 414 -5.69 3.34 38.95
C LEU A 414 -5.61 1.81 39.10
N GLY A 415 -4.49 1.27 39.62
CA GLY A 415 -4.30 -0.15 39.90
C GLY A 415 -3.35 -0.88 38.94
N ALA A 416 -2.73 -0.19 37.98
CA ALA A 416 -1.73 -0.75 37.07
C ALA A 416 -2.15 -2.04 36.31
N THR A 417 -3.44 -2.21 36.00
CA THR A 417 -3.93 -3.43 35.35
C THR A 417 -4.17 -3.27 33.84
N ASP A 418 -4.32 -4.39 33.15
CA ASP A 418 -4.76 -4.43 31.74
C ASP A 418 -6.16 -3.81 31.56
N LYS A 419 -7.07 -4.02 32.53
CA LYS A 419 -8.42 -3.42 32.54
C LYS A 419 -8.38 -1.89 32.56
N VAL A 420 -7.45 -1.31 33.32
CA VAL A 420 -7.24 0.15 33.38
C VAL A 420 -6.75 0.69 32.04
N ALA A 421 -5.76 0.03 31.43
CA ALA A 421 -5.18 0.46 30.16
C ALA A 421 -6.11 0.25 28.95
N LYS A 422 -7.10 -0.65 29.08
CA LYS A 422 -8.18 -0.83 28.10
C LYS A 422 -9.40 0.05 28.38
N GLY A 423 -9.44 0.69 29.54
CA GLY A 423 -10.55 1.55 29.98
C GLY A 423 -10.34 3.02 29.62
N THR A 424 -11.44 3.77 29.60
CA THR A 424 -11.44 5.19 29.25
C THR A 424 -10.88 6.10 30.35
N GLU A 425 -10.82 5.62 31.59
CA GLU A 425 -10.52 6.45 32.77
C GLU A 425 -9.08 7.00 32.77
N LEU A 426 -8.09 6.18 32.43
CA LEU A 426 -6.70 6.60 32.31
C LEU A 426 -6.55 7.67 31.20
N SER A 427 -7.18 7.44 30.05
CA SER A 427 -7.21 8.36 28.91
C SER A 427 -7.82 9.70 29.30
N ARG A 428 -8.95 9.68 30.01
CA ARG A 428 -9.67 10.86 30.51
C ARG A 428 -8.82 11.69 31.48
N ARG A 429 -8.21 11.05 32.49
CA ARG A 429 -7.37 11.74 33.49
C ARG A 429 -6.13 12.34 32.85
N LEU A 430 -5.48 11.60 31.96
CA LEU A 430 -4.29 12.05 31.26
C LEU A 430 -4.56 13.26 30.37
N LYS A 431 -5.64 13.23 29.56
CA LYS A 431 -6.07 14.38 28.73
C LYS A 431 -6.32 15.63 29.57
N ARG A 432 -6.97 15.48 30.74
CA ARG A 432 -7.21 16.61 31.66
C ARG A 432 -5.90 17.18 32.20
N LYS A 433 -4.93 16.33 32.55
CA LYS A 433 -3.61 16.75 33.03
C LYS A 433 -2.86 17.51 31.93
N LEU A 434 -2.79 16.97 30.72
CA LEU A 434 -2.14 17.63 29.57
C LEU A 434 -2.79 18.98 29.22
N GLN A 435 -4.11 19.11 29.33
CA GLN A 435 -4.80 20.38 29.11
C GLN A 435 -4.47 21.46 30.14
N ARG A 436 -4.03 21.08 31.35
CA ARG A 436 -3.59 22.01 32.40
C ARG A 436 -2.12 22.39 32.22
N GLU A 437 -1.28 21.43 31.88
CA GLU A 437 0.17 21.61 31.77
C GLU A 437 0.61 22.24 30.43
N LEU A 438 -0.14 22.02 29.35
CA LEU A 438 0.21 22.52 28.02
C LEU A 438 -0.71 23.66 27.56
N PRO A 439 -0.16 24.69 26.90
CA PRO A 439 -0.93 25.84 26.42
C PRO A 439 -1.96 25.42 25.36
N ARG A 440 -3.19 25.94 25.46
CA ARG A 440 -4.19 25.79 24.39
C ARG A 440 -3.73 26.56 23.15
N ALA A 441 -3.64 25.87 22.01
CA ALA A 441 -3.26 26.44 20.72
C ALA A 441 -4.13 27.63 20.25
N LYS A 442 -5.27 27.90 20.91
CA LYS A 442 -6.18 29.00 20.60
C LYS A 442 -5.78 30.38 21.17
N ASN A 443 -4.77 30.48 22.05
CA ASN A 443 -4.45 31.78 22.69
C ASN A 443 -3.41 32.64 21.94
N LYS A 444 -2.64 32.12 20.98
CA LYS A 444 -1.69 32.95 20.20
C LYS A 444 -2.37 33.86 19.16
N ALA A 445 -3.54 33.50 18.64
CA ALA A 445 -4.29 34.35 17.70
C ALA A 445 -4.96 35.55 18.40
N LYS A 446 -5.53 35.35 19.59
CA LYS A 446 -6.08 36.46 20.40
C LYS A 446 -5.00 37.34 21.04
N ALA A 447 -3.84 36.79 21.39
CA ALA A 447 -2.72 37.59 21.91
C ALA A 447 -2.09 38.48 20.82
N LYS A 448 -1.93 37.98 19.58
CA LYS A 448 -1.48 38.82 18.45
C LYS A 448 -2.52 39.89 18.08
N ALA A 449 -3.81 39.57 18.10
CA ALA A 449 -4.88 40.55 17.84
C ALA A 449 -4.95 41.65 18.91
N LYS A 450 -4.79 41.31 20.20
CA LYS A 450 -4.72 42.31 21.28
C LYS A 450 -3.44 43.17 21.24
N SER A 451 -2.31 42.62 20.78
CA SER A 451 -1.08 43.41 20.61
C SER A 451 -1.17 44.40 19.44
N LYS A 452 -1.78 44.00 18.31
CA LYS A 452 -2.00 44.89 17.15
C LYS A 452 -3.07 45.96 17.42
N GLY A 453 -4.13 45.62 18.18
CA GLY A 453 -5.17 46.57 18.57
C GLY A 453 -4.72 47.63 19.60
N LYS A 454 -3.69 47.35 20.40
CA LYS A 454 -3.10 48.35 21.32
C LYS A 454 -2.11 49.31 20.65
N VAL A 455 -1.46 48.88 19.57
CA VAL A 455 -0.54 49.76 18.79
C VAL A 455 -1.33 50.71 17.87
N ALA A 456 -2.51 50.31 17.38
CA ALA A 456 -3.38 51.15 16.55
C ALA A 456 -4.21 52.19 17.33
N ARG A 457 -4.22 52.16 18.67
CA ARG A 457 -4.85 53.18 19.53
C ARG A 457 -3.86 54.20 20.13
N LYS A 458 -2.58 54.13 19.71
CA LYS A 458 -1.50 55.00 20.18
C LYS A 458 -0.76 55.72 19.03
N LYS A 459 -1.39 55.85 17.87
CA LYS A 459 -0.94 56.72 16.78
C LYS A 459 -2.09 57.61 16.35
#